data_AF-A0A4J1URV2-F1
#
_entry.id   AF-A0A4J1URV2-F1
#
_cell.length_a   1.000
_cell.length_b   1.000
_cell.length_c   1.000
_cell.angle_alpha   90.00
_cell.angle_beta   90.00
_cell.angle_gamma   90.00
#
_symmetry.space_group_name_H-M   'P 1'
#
loop_
_entity.id
_entity.type
_entity.pdbx_description
1 polymer ?
#
loop_
_entity_poly.entity_id
_entity_poly.type
_entity_poly.pdbx_seq_one_letter_code
_entity_poly.pdbx_strand_id
1 'polypeptide(L)' 'MTEEMEYICFQLIANSGAAKSSFIEAIQLAKAGNLKEAKIKVEEAEDSLVEAHKIHSNLIQKEATGEKIGFSLLFMHA' A
#
# COMPACT_ATOMS: atom_id res chain seq x y z
N MET A 1 -18.03 11.34 0.27
CA MET A 1 -16.75 10.92 0.87
C MET A 1 -16.22 12.13 1.62
N THR A 2 -15.64 11.95 2.81
CA THR A 2 -15.05 13.07 3.57
C THR A 2 -13.65 13.36 3.03
N GLU A 3 -13.15 14.58 3.20
CA GLU A 3 -11.76 14.94 2.84
C GLU A 3 -10.74 14.03 3.55
N GLU A 4 -11.03 13.64 4.79
CA GLU A 4 -10.23 12.68 5.55
C GLU A 4 -10.16 11.31 4.85
N MET A 5 -11.30 10.79 4.39
CA MET A 5 -11.35 9.49 3.69
C MET A 5 -10.64 9.56 2.34
N GLU A 6 -10.74 10.68 1.63
CA GLU A 6 -9.98 10.92 0.39
C GLU A 6 -8.47 10.89 0.65
N TYR A 7 -8.01 11.56 1.70
CA TYR A 7 -6.61 11.58 2.08
C TYR A 7 -6.10 10.17 2.43
N ILE A 8 -6.88 9.40 3.19
CA ILE A 8 -6.58 8.00 3.52
C ILE A 8 -6.47 7.15 2.24
N CYS A 9 -7.40 7.32 1.29
CA CYS A 9 -7.34 6.61 0.00
C CYS A 9 -6.06 6.96 -0.76
N PHE A 10 -5.66 8.23 -0.83
CA PHE A 10 -4.41 8.62 -1.48
C PHE A 10 -3.17 8.07 -0.80
N GLN A 11 -3.17 7.96 0.53
CA GLN A 11 -2.09 7.30 1.27
C GLN A 11 -2.01 5.80 0.94
N LEU A 12 -3.14 5.10 0.88
CA LEU A 12 -3.20 3.69 0.45
C LEU A 12 -2.65 3.53 -0.97
N ILE A 13 -3.13 4.32 -1.92
CA ILE A 13 -2.68 4.28 -3.32
C ILE A 13 -1.17 4.54 -3.43
N ALA A 14 -0.67 5.56 -2.72
CA ALA A 14 0.74 5.93 -2.77
C ALA A 14 1.64 4.81 -2.22
N ASN A 15 1.31 4.27 -1.04
CA ASN A 15 2.10 3.22 -0.41
C ASN A 15 2.01 1.88 -1.19
N SER A 16 0.81 1.47 -1.62
CA SER A 16 0.62 0.28 -2.46
C SER A 16 1.33 0.41 -3.81
N GLY A 17 1.28 1.61 -4.41
CA GLY A 17 1.97 1.93 -5.67
C GLY A 17 3.50 1.92 -5.53
N ALA A 18 4.02 2.47 -4.44
CA ALA A 18 5.45 2.43 -4.12
C ALA A 18 5.92 0.98 -3.91
N ALA A 19 5.21 0.20 -3.08
CA ALA A 19 5.50 -1.20 -2.85
C ALA A 19 5.55 -2.01 -4.16
N LYS A 20 4.50 -1.88 -4.98
CA LYS A 20 4.43 -2.53 -6.30
C LYS A 20 5.61 -2.14 -7.19
N SER A 21 5.97 -0.86 -7.24
CA SER A 21 7.07 -0.37 -8.08
C SER A 21 8.41 -0.96 -7.63
N SER A 22 8.67 -0.96 -6.32
CA SER A 22 9.89 -1.55 -5.74
C SER A 22 9.96 -3.06 -5.95
N PHE A 23 8.84 -3.80 -5.84
CA PHE A 23 8.82 -5.23 -6.20
C PHE A 23 9.13 -5.48 -7.67
N ILE A 24 8.58 -4.67 -8.58
CA ILE A 24 8.88 -4.79 -10.01
C ILE A 24 10.37 -4.50 -10.26
N GLU A 25 10.94 -3.48 -9.63
CA GLU A 25 12.36 -3.16 -9.73
C GLU A 25 13.24 -4.30 -9.19
N ALA A 26 12.88 -4.89 -8.04
CA ALA A 26 13.55 -6.06 -7.48
C ALA A 26 13.58 -7.23 -8.46
N ILE A 27 12.46 -7.50 -9.14
CA ILE A 27 12.37 -8.56 -10.16
C ILE A 27 13.31 -8.27 -11.33
N GLN A 28 13.40 -7.01 -11.80
CA GLN A 28 14.32 -6.66 -12.89
C GLN A 28 15.78 -6.80 -12.48
N LEU A 29 16.14 -6.36 -11.27
CA LEU A 29 17.49 -6.49 -10.73
C LEU A 29 17.89 -7.97 -10.56
N ALA A 30 16.97 -8.80 -10.05
CA ALA A 30 17.21 -10.23 -9.90
C ALA A 30 17.44 -10.92 -11.25
N LYS A 31 16.66 -10.56 -12.28
CA LYS A 31 16.85 -11.05 -13.66
C LYS A 31 18.20 -10.65 -14.26
N ALA A 32 18.73 -9.50 -13.86
CA ALA A 32 20.05 -9.02 -14.28
C ALA A 32 21.21 -9.64 -13.47
N GLY A 33 20.93 -10.48 -12.46
CA GLY A 33 21.93 -11.07 -11.57
C GLY A 33 22.33 -10.19 -10.38
N ASN A 34 21.71 -9.00 -10.23
CA ASN A 34 21.98 -8.04 -9.16
C ASN A 34 21.18 -8.39 -7.90
N LEU A 35 21.52 -9.53 -7.28
CA LEU A 35 20.73 -10.11 -6.19
C LEU A 35 20.75 -9.28 -4.89
N LYS A 36 21.83 -8.54 -4.63
CA LYS A 36 21.93 -7.71 -3.42
C LYS A 36 20.98 -6.52 -3.50
N GLU A 37 21.02 -5.81 -4.61
CA GLU A 37 20.16 -4.66 -4.91
C GLU A 37 18.69 -5.09 -5.01
N ALA A 38 18.43 -6.26 -5.61
CA ALA A 38 17.09 -6.83 -5.63
C ALA A 38 16.54 -7.05 -4.21
N LYS A 39 17.37 -7.55 -3.29
CA LYS A 39 16.94 -7.75 -1.89
C LYS A 39 16.63 -6.43 -1.19
N ILE A 40 17.46 -5.40 -1.39
CA ILE A 40 17.19 -4.05 -0.85
C ILE A 40 15.83 -3.54 -1.35
N LYS A 41 15.53 -3.73 -2.63
CA LYS A 41 14.24 -3.33 -3.22
C LYS A 41 13.05 -4.11 -2.67
N VAL A 42 13.23 -5.38 -2.31
CA VAL A 42 12.20 -6.15 -1.60
C VAL A 42 11.95 -5.57 -0.23
N GLU A 43 12.99 -5.24 0.53
CA GLU A 43 12.86 -4.64 1.87
C GLU A 43 12.14 -3.28 1.79
N GLU A 44 12.50 -2.40 0.84
CA GLU A 44 11.80 -1.14 0.58
C GLU A 44 10.31 -1.32 0.21
N ALA A 45 10.02 -2.38 -0.55
CA ALA A 45 8.66 -2.70 -0.95
C ALA A 45 7.81 -3.18 0.24
N GLU A 46 8.39 -4.02 1.09
CA GLU A 46 7.76 -4.53 2.31
C GLU A 46 7.43 -3.41 3.29
N ASP A 47 8.36 -2.46 3.50
CA ASP A 47 8.13 -1.30 4.38
C ASP A 47 6.92 -0.47 3.91
N SER A 48 6.85 -0.18 2.61
CA SER A 48 5.73 0.55 2.01
C SER A 48 4.42 -0.23 2.12
N LEU A 49 4.46 -1.54 1.88
CA LEU A 49 3.28 -2.40 1.96
C LEU A 49 2.75 -2.52 3.39
N VAL A 50 3.63 -2.62 4.38
CA VAL A 50 3.27 -2.65 5.80
C VAL A 50 2.52 -1.38 6.19
N GLU A 51 2.94 -0.22 5.70
CA GLU A 51 2.25 1.03 5.98
C GLU A 51 0.85 1.07 5.37
N ALA A 52 0.70 0.67 4.10
CA ALA A 52 -0.61 0.51 3.47
C ALA A 52 -1.51 -0.46 4.26
N HIS A 53 -0.95 -1.60 4.68
CA HIS A 53 -1.69 -2.62 5.43
C HIS A 53 -2.16 -2.12 6.80
N LYS A 54 -1.37 -1.32 7.51
CA LYS A 54 -1.78 -0.72 8.80
C LYS A 54 -2.97 0.21 8.61
N ILE A 55 -2.92 1.08 7.60
CA ILE A 55 -4.01 2.01 7.28
C ILE A 55 -5.29 1.23 6.96
N HIS A 56 -5.19 0.24 6.06
CA HIS A 56 -6.34 -0.59 5.68
C HIS A 56 -6.91 -1.37 6.88
N SER A 57 -6.04 -1.93 7.72
CA SER A 57 -6.44 -2.67 8.92
C SER A 57 -7.13 -1.77 9.95
N ASN A 58 -6.70 -0.51 10.08
CA ASN A 58 -7.36 0.47 10.93
C ASN A 58 -8.80 0.77 10.46
N LEU A 59 -9.01 0.90 9.14
CA LEU A 59 -10.34 1.08 8.57
C LEU A 59 -11.24 -0.13 8.85
N ILE A 60 -10.75 -1.35 8.65
CA ILE A 60 -11.49 -2.57 9.01
C ILE A 60 -11.87 -2.56 10.49
N GLN A 61 -10.95 -2.17 11.36
CA GLN A 61 -11.21 -2.13 12.80
C GLN A 61 -12.28 -1.09 13.16
N LYS A 62 -12.25 0.09 12.55
CA LYS A 62 -13.30 1.12 12.70
C LYS A 62 -14.67 0.60 12.22
N GLU A 63 -14.70 -0.07 11.07
CA GLU A 63 -15.96 -0.65 10.58
C GLU A 63 -16.49 -1.73 11.53
N ALA A 64 -15.61 -2.58 12.06
CA ALA A 64 -15.97 -3.62 13.02
C ALA A 64 -16.49 -3.08 14.36
N THR A 65 -16.09 -1.87 14.78
CA THR A 65 -16.64 -1.20 15.98
C THR A 65 -17.98 -0.50 15.73
N GLY A 66 -18.52 -0.58 14.51
CA GLY A 66 -19.82 -0.02 14.12
C GLY A 66 -19.75 1.35 13.44
N GLU A 67 -18.54 1.86 13.14
CA GLU A 67 -18.37 3.07 12.34
C GLU A 67 -18.69 2.76 10.88
N LYS A 68 -19.68 3.45 10.29
CA LYS A 68 -20.01 3.22 8.87
C LYS A 68 -18.95 3.85 7.98
N ILE A 69 -18.20 3.02 7.27
CA ILE A 69 -17.32 3.48 6.19
C ILE A 69 -18.14 3.60 4.91
N GLY A 70 -18.16 4.80 4.34
CA GLY A 70 -18.90 5.09 3.11
C GLY A 70 -18.21 4.49 1.89
N PHE A 71 -18.97 3.75 1.07
CA PHE A 71 -18.48 3.23 -0.20
C PHE A 71 -18.10 4.35 -1.17
N SER A 72 -16.98 4.17 -1.89
CA SER A 72 -16.62 4.98 -3.05
C SER A 72 -15.76 4.16 -4.02
N LEU A 73 -15.79 4.53 -5.32
CA LEU A 73 -14.91 3.91 -6.31
C LEU A 73 -13.43 4.17 -6.01
N LEU A 74 -13.11 5.33 -5.46
CA LEU A 74 -11.74 5.66 -5.06
C LEU A 74 -11.26 4.74 -3.93
N PHE A 75 -12.10 4.49 -2.92
CA PHE A 75 -11.76 3.59 -1.82
C PHE A 75 -11.64 2.13 -2.29
N MET A 76 -12.49 1.69 -3.20
CA MET A 76 -12.34 0.35 -3.82
C MET A 76 -11.04 0.21 -4.60
N HIS A 77 -10.55 1.29 -5.21
CA HIS A 77 -9.32 1.28 -5.99
C HIS A 77 -8.06 1.30 -5.10
N ALA A 78 -8.13 2.00 -3.98
CA ALA A 78 -7.02 2.27 -3.07
C ALA A 78 -6.53 1.02 -2.33
#